data_AF-A0A2E0KGX1-F1
#
_entry.id   AF-A0A2E0KGX1-F1
#
_cell.length_a   1.000
_cell.length_b   1.000
_cell.length_c   1.000
_cell.angle_alpha   90.00
_cell.angle_beta   90.00
_cell.angle_gamma   90.00
#
_symmetry.space_group_name_H-M   'P 1'
#
loop_
_entity.id
_entity.type
_entity.pdbx_description
1 polymer ?
#
loop_
_entity_poly.entity_id
_entity_poly.type
_entity_poly.pdbx_seq_one_letter_code
_entity_poly.pdbx_strand_id
1 'polypeptide(L)'
;MSSAAALLQSFQGDPTQAPPQLWYQRLGVKPALSLWKRLGRGIWWQAWTADGQNYLALPAHLLTSSERSKLFARDLDGLILISADALNQQHLEQWLGQEGTAPAVVSPLQDACIRRLDRSASVQWRPEGLARLSGALSPLLQQARHGCLALRMRGRQLQWHGWVGPRDFAAAPPSLVVRDTFSDPELALSSVSTESGSNSLQPLLQIQGRNIGLLMSALISRQIIRQPLEQLYGLGRRQRTQLLQSPFQLMLVPQTPAFFQAGVQLQLKPEAEQQSFQASLDAISGRLRDQGHQSMPATAVLWTDPLTQEGTVAGGWQWLQLPSNQALLSIGLGMAPAQQPFPPLLPEKTPGLRLILLADPAQIVRHKLLSGSWPRVLRQSSTLQLSLHTLGTAGEPEWFELRGQLSLPVAGAS
;
A
#
# COMPACT_ATOMS: atom_id res chain seq x y z
N MET A 1 -16.88 12.41 12.72
CA MET A 1 -15.51 11.84 12.97
C MET A 1 -14.89 11.19 11.74
N SER A 2 -15.52 10.16 11.17
CA SER A 2 -14.97 9.38 10.05
C SER A 2 -14.70 10.20 8.78
N SER A 3 -15.45 11.28 8.55
CA SER A 3 -15.37 12.14 7.37
C SER A 3 -14.28 13.22 7.43
N ALA A 4 -13.66 13.48 8.59
CA ALA A 4 -12.66 14.55 8.73
C ALA A 4 -11.30 14.09 9.21
N ALA A 5 -11.21 12.90 9.83
CA ALA A 5 -9.94 12.44 10.36
C ALA A 5 -9.03 12.03 9.19
N ALA A 6 -7.75 12.42 9.25
CA ALA A 6 -6.77 11.95 8.28
C ALA A 6 -6.50 10.45 8.47
N LEU A 7 -6.53 10.00 9.73
CA LEU A 7 -6.46 8.62 10.14
C LEU A 7 -7.40 8.45 11.35
N LEU A 8 -8.19 7.39 11.36
CA LEU A 8 -9.04 6.99 12.48
C LEU A 8 -8.82 5.51 12.73
N GLN A 9 -8.53 5.14 13.97
CA GLN A 9 -8.32 3.75 14.36
C GLN A 9 -9.26 3.40 15.51
N SER A 10 -10.02 2.33 15.35
CA SER A 10 -10.79 1.70 16.41
C SER A 10 -10.00 0.55 17.02
N PHE A 11 -10.19 0.36 18.31
CA PHE A 11 -9.51 -0.65 19.11
C PHE A 11 -10.53 -1.32 20.02
N GLN A 12 -10.36 -2.63 20.22
CA GLN A 12 -11.11 -3.34 21.23
C GLN A 12 -10.42 -3.22 22.59
N GLY A 13 -11.18 -2.85 23.62
CA GLY A 13 -10.71 -2.87 24.99
C GLY A 13 -10.39 -4.30 25.45
N ASP A 14 -9.37 -4.43 26.27
CA ASP A 14 -9.06 -5.67 26.98
C ASP A 14 -8.83 -5.34 28.46
N PRO A 15 -9.81 -5.62 29.33
CA PRO A 15 -9.71 -5.26 30.74
C PRO A 15 -8.64 -6.07 31.48
N THR A 16 -8.07 -7.11 30.86
CA THR A 16 -6.95 -7.88 31.43
C THR A 16 -5.58 -7.23 31.18
N GLN A 17 -5.52 -6.29 30.22
CA GLN A 17 -4.31 -5.54 29.90
C GLN A 17 -4.36 -4.14 30.50
N ALA A 18 -3.18 -3.51 30.61
CA ALA A 18 -3.10 -2.12 31.01
C ALA A 18 -3.69 -1.21 29.92
N PRO A 19 -4.33 -0.08 30.31
CA PRO A 19 -4.74 0.95 29.38
C PRO A 19 -3.58 1.39 28.47
N PRO A 20 -3.83 1.67 27.18
CA PRO A 20 -2.84 2.24 26.29
C PRO A 20 -2.29 3.57 26.81
N GLN A 21 -1.04 3.90 26.48
CA GLN A 21 -0.37 5.11 26.96
C GLN A 21 -1.18 6.40 26.69
N LEU A 22 -1.88 6.47 25.57
CA LEU A 22 -2.74 7.61 25.23
C LEU A 22 -3.82 7.86 26.29
N TRP A 23 -4.41 6.83 26.87
CA TRP A 23 -5.41 6.97 27.94
C TRP A 23 -4.81 7.67 29.16
N TYR A 24 -3.61 7.26 29.57
CA TYR A 24 -2.90 7.90 30.67
C TYR A 24 -2.54 9.36 30.38
N GLN A 25 -2.10 9.64 29.15
CA GLN A 25 -1.75 11.00 28.73
C GLN A 25 -2.95 11.95 28.71
N ARG A 26 -4.16 11.43 28.43
CA ARG A 26 -5.38 12.25 28.30
C ARG A 26 -6.22 12.33 29.56
N LEU A 27 -6.22 11.27 30.37
CA LEU A 27 -7.12 11.11 31.52
C LEU A 27 -6.38 11.13 32.87
N GLY A 28 -5.06 10.96 32.87
CA GLY A 28 -4.29 10.65 34.06
C GLY A 28 -4.45 9.22 34.55
N VAL A 29 -3.63 8.80 35.52
CA VAL A 29 -3.48 7.39 35.92
C VAL A 29 -4.77 6.77 36.48
N LYS A 30 -5.37 7.38 37.51
CA LYS A 30 -6.56 6.81 38.17
C LYS A 30 -7.80 6.80 37.26
N PRO A 31 -8.15 7.89 36.55
CA PRO A 31 -9.32 7.88 35.67
C PRO A 31 -9.15 6.94 34.48
N ALA A 32 -7.95 6.85 33.88
CA ALA A 32 -7.67 5.90 32.81
C ALA A 32 -7.93 4.45 33.24
N LEU A 33 -7.42 4.03 34.41
CA LEU A 33 -7.65 2.69 34.94
C LEU A 33 -9.13 2.40 35.21
N SER A 34 -9.85 3.35 35.79
CA SER A 34 -11.28 3.21 36.09
C SER A 34 -12.12 3.09 34.82
N LEU A 35 -11.91 3.98 33.85
CA LEU A 35 -12.65 4.00 32.59
C LEU A 35 -12.30 2.80 31.71
N TRP A 36 -11.06 2.32 31.73
CA TRP A 36 -10.66 1.11 31.00
C TRP A 36 -11.39 -0.13 31.51
N LYS A 37 -11.54 -0.27 32.83
CA LYS A 37 -12.36 -1.34 33.43
C LYS A 37 -13.83 -1.21 33.06
N ARG A 38 -14.37 0.02 33.05
CA ARG A 38 -15.77 0.31 32.68
C ARG A 38 -16.04 0.03 31.20
N LEU A 39 -15.09 0.36 30.32
CA LEU A 39 -15.15 0.04 28.90
C LEU A 39 -15.21 -1.48 28.68
N GLY A 40 -14.45 -2.25 29.46
CA GLY A 40 -14.38 -3.69 29.33
C GLY A 40 -13.89 -4.08 27.93
N ARG A 41 -14.69 -4.87 27.20
CA ARG A 41 -14.42 -5.29 25.82
C ARG A 41 -15.05 -4.38 24.75
N GLY A 42 -15.52 -3.19 25.15
CA GLY A 42 -16.07 -2.19 24.24
C GLY A 42 -15.02 -1.59 23.30
N ILE A 43 -15.47 -0.83 22.31
CA ILE A 43 -14.60 -0.15 21.35
C ILE A 43 -14.24 1.25 21.85
N TRP A 44 -13.00 1.64 21.61
CA TRP A 44 -12.52 3.01 21.74
C TRP A 44 -11.74 3.41 20.48
N TRP A 45 -11.53 4.71 20.28
CA TRP A 45 -10.93 5.21 19.05
C TRP A 45 -9.77 6.16 19.31
N GLN A 46 -8.85 6.21 18.36
CA GLN A 46 -7.84 7.24 18.23
C GLN A 46 -7.98 7.92 16.87
N ALA A 47 -8.09 9.23 16.88
CA ALA A 47 -8.18 10.03 15.65
C ALA A 47 -6.91 10.88 15.48
N TRP A 48 -6.44 11.02 14.25
CA TRP A 48 -5.37 11.94 13.89
C TRP A 48 -5.84 12.95 12.86
N THR A 49 -5.52 14.20 13.10
CA THR A 49 -5.75 15.32 12.18
C THR A 49 -4.61 15.47 11.17
N ALA A 50 -4.82 16.28 10.13
CA ALA A 50 -3.86 16.51 9.04
C ALA A 50 -2.50 17.06 9.53
N ASP A 51 -2.51 17.83 10.63
CA ASP A 51 -1.34 18.41 11.28
C ASP A 51 -0.57 17.44 12.20
N GLY A 52 -1.14 16.26 12.48
CA GLY A 52 -0.47 15.19 13.23
C GLY A 52 -0.89 15.08 14.69
N GLN A 53 -1.78 15.96 15.16
CA GLN A 53 -2.34 15.87 16.51
C GLN A 53 -3.23 14.63 16.64
N ASN A 54 -3.19 14.00 17.82
CA ASN A 54 -3.97 12.80 18.12
C ASN A 54 -4.94 12.98 19.29
N TYR A 55 -6.15 12.48 19.10
CA TYR A 55 -7.25 12.61 20.04
C TYR A 55 -7.72 11.24 20.49
N LEU A 56 -8.04 11.13 21.79
CA LEU A 56 -8.69 9.94 22.34
C LEU A 56 -10.19 10.12 22.19
N ALA A 57 -10.87 9.16 21.55
CA ALA A 57 -12.31 9.16 21.43
C ALA A 57 -12.93 7.98 22.18
N LEU A 58 -13.90 8.28 23.04
CA LEU A 58 -14.59 7.31 23.88
C LEU A 58 -16.10 7.39 23.65
N PRO A 59 -16.87 6.31 23.89
CA PRO A 59 -18.31 6.42 23.99
C PRO A 59 -18.70 7.40 25.11
N ALA A 60 -19.55 8.37 24.78
CA ALA A 60 -19.92 9.47 25.67
C ALA A 60 -20.50 8.97 27.00
N HIS A 61 -21.26 7.87 26.99
CA HIS A 61 -21.88 7.27 28.18
C HIS A 61 -20.88 6.71 29.20
N LEU A 62 -19.60 6.55 28.86
CA LEU A 62 -18.59 6.08 29.81
C LEU A 62 -18.20 7.14 30.84
N LEU A 63 -18.42 8.42 30.56
CA LEU A 63 -17.99 9.54 31.40
C LEU A 63 -19.21 10.26 31.99
N THR A 64 -19.17 10.52 33.30
CA THR A 64 -20.15 11.39 33.96
C THR A 64 -19.89 12.87 33.64
N SER A 65 -20.89 13.72 33.79
CA SER A 65 -20.75 15.17 33.56
C SER A 65 -19.63 15.80 34.40
N SER A 66 -19.43 15.31 35.64
CA SER A 66 -18.38 15.77 36.55
C SER A 66 -16.97 15.34 36.15
N GLU A 67 -16.84 14.20 35.47
CA GLU A 67 -15.56 13.74 34.92
C GLU A 67 -15.24 14.50 33.63
N ARG A 68 -16.25 14.77 32.79
CA ARG A 68 -16.08 15.55 31.55
C ARG A 68 -15.62 16.97 31.78
N SER A 69 -16.17 17.67 32.78
CA SER A 69 -15.83 19.08 33.04
C SER A 69 -14.37 19.31 33.42
N LYS A 70 -13.63 18.24 33.74
CA LYS A 70 -12.20 18.27 34.10
C LYS A 70 -11.28 17.98 32.91
N LEU A 71 -11.84 17.72 31.73
CA LEU A 71 -11.09 17.31 30.53
C LEU A 71 -11.22 18.37 29.43
N PHE A 72 -10.19 18.46 28.59
CA PHE A 72 -10.24 19.22 27.34
C PHE A 72 -10.98 18.40 26.28
N ALA A 73 -12.31 18.38 26.36
CA ALA A 73 -13.12 17.43 25.62
C ALA A 73 -14.27 18.06 24.84
N ARG A 74 -14.66 17.40 23.74
CA ARG A 74 -15.75 17.81 22.85
C ARG A 74 -16.66 16.63 22.54
N ASP A 75 -17.97 16.83 22.72
CA ASP A 75 -18.99 15.87 22.31
C ASP A 75 -19.22 15.90 20.80
N LEU A 76 -19.39 14.72 20.21
CA LEU A 76 -19.67 14.52 18.78
C LEU A 76 -20.41 13.20 18.58
N ASP A 77 -21.70 13.27 18.23
CA ASP A 77 -22.54 12.13 17.83
C ASP A 77 -22.47 10.91 18.76
N GLY A 78 -22.57 11.12 20.08
CA GLY A 78 -22.51 10.04 21.07
C GLY A 78 -21.09 9.56 21.41
N LEU A 79 -20.08 10.20 20.85
CA LEU A 79 -18.68 10.08 21.25
C LEU A 79 -18.21 11.35 21.96
N ILE A 80 -17.15 11.21 22.74
CA ILE A 80 -16.41 12.31 23.34
C ILE A 80 -14.95 12.23 22.91
N LEU A 81 -14.47 13.31 22.28
CA LEU A 81 -13.09 13.46 21.85
C LEU A 81 -12.33 14.23 22.91
N ILE A 82 -11.17 13.72 23.32
CA ILE A 82 -10.36 14.24 24.41
C ILE A 82 -9.00 14.66 23.84
N SER A 83 -8.72 15.94 24.00
CA SER A 83 -7.50 16.62 23.55
C SER A 83 -6.41 16.53 24.61
N ALA A 84 -5.17 16.83 24.21
CA ALA A 84 -4.05 16.87 25.16
C ALA A 84 -4.14 18.06 26.12
N ASP A 85 -4.51 19.23 25.60
CA ASP A 85 -4.59 20.50 26.32
C ASP A 85 -5.59 21.46 25.66
N ALA A 86 -5.67 22.70 26.18
CA ALA A 86 -6.56 23.74 25.67
C ALA A 86 -6.24 24.18 24.23
N LEU A 87 -4.97 24.17 23.82
CA LEU A 87 -4.56 24.56 22.46
C LEU A 87 -5.02 23.49 21.46
N ASN A 88 -4.77 22.22 21.77
CA ASN A 88 -5.26 21.10 20.98
C ASN A 88 -6.80 21.08 20.90
N GLN A 89 -7.50 21.50 21.96
CA GLN A 89 -8.96 21.63 21.93
C GLN A 89 -9.41 22.73 20.96
N GLN A 90 -8.74 23.89 20.92
CA GLN A 90 -9.05 24.93 19.94
C GLN A 90 -8.84 24.44 18.50
N HIS A 91 -7.76 23.70 18.25
CA HIS A 91 -7.51 23.10 16.93
C HIS A 91 -8.60 22.09 16.57
N LEU A 92 -9.03 21.28 17.54
CA LEU A 92 -10.14 20.33 17.35
C LEU A 92 -11.44 21.06 16.98
N GLU A 93 -11.76 22.16 17.66
CA GLU A 93 -12.97 22.96 17.38
C GLU A 93 -12.93 23.59 15.99
N GLN A 94 -11.79 24.15 15.58
CA GLN A 94 -11.60 24.67 14.22
C GLN A 94 -11.76 23.57 13.18
N TRP A 95 -11.17 22.40 13.42
CA TRP A 95 -11.25 21.26 12.51
C TRP A 95 -12.68 20.74 12.37
N LEU A 96 -13.43 20.60 13.47
CA LEU A 96 -14.84 20.19 13.42
C LEU A 96 -15.73 21.26 12.77
N GLY A 97 -15.41 22.54 12.96
CA GLY A 97 -16.14 23.65 12.33
C GLY A 97 -15.91 23.78 10.82
N GLN A 98 -14.83 23.19 10.29
CA GLN A 98 -14.55 23.11 8.85
C GLN A 98 -15.25 21.92 8.16
N GLU A 99 -15.81 20.97 8.91
CA GLU A 99 -16.67 19.96 8.30
C GLU A 99 -17.94 20.61 7.78
N GLY A 100 -18.14 20.54 6.46
CA GLY A 100 -19.41 20.87 5.84
C GLY A 100 -20.54 19.99 6.38
N THR A 101 -21.78 20.39 6.13
CA THR A 101 -22.97 19.62 6.49
C THR A 101 -22.83 18.16 6.03
N ALA A 102 -23.08 17.22 6.93
CA ALA A 102 -23.06 15.79 6.62
C ALA A 102 -23.93 15.53 5.37
N PRO A 103 -23.45 14.74 4.40
CA PRO A 103 -24.20 14.47 3.18
C PRO A 103 -25.55 13.84 3.54
N ALA A 104 -26.62 14.29 2.87
CA ALA A 104 -27.97 13.79 3.12
C ALA A 104 -28.14 12.28 2.86
N VAL A 105 -27.25 11.69 2.06
CA VAL A 105 -27.21 10.26 1.76
C VAL A 105 -25.79 9.74 1.97
N VAL A 106 -25.65 8.74 2.84
CA VAL A 106 -24.38 8.04 3.07
C VAL A 106 -24.26 6.91 2.05
N SER A 107 -23.12 6.84 1.34
CA SER A 107 -22.89 5.75 0.38
C SER A 107 -22.78 4.39 1.10
N PRO A 108 -23.11 3.26 0.44
CA PRO A 108 -22.98 1.94 1.05
C PRO A 108 -21.57 1.62 1.55
N LEU A 109 -20.54 2.14 0.85
CA LEU A 109 -19.14 1.92 1.21
C LEU A 109 -18.71 2.73 2.44
N GLN A 110 -19.16 3.98 2.54
CA GLN A 110 -18.91 4.83 3.69
C GLN A 110 -19.60 4.27 4.94
N ASP A 111 -20.86 3.88 4.80
CA ASP A 111 -21.68 3.28 5.86
C ASP A 111 -21.09 1.92 6.33
N ALA A 112 -20.62 1.08 5.41
CA ALA A 112 -19.90 -0.14 5.76
C ALA A 112 -18.61 0.13 6.55
N CYS A 113 -17.85 1.18 6.20
CA CYS A 113 -16.66 1.56 6.96
C CYS A 113 -17.00 2.05 8.38
N ILE A 114 -18.02 2.90 8.53
CA ILE A 114 -18.47 3.41 9.83
C ILE A 114 -18.88 2.24 10.74
N ARG A 115 -19.76 1.35 10.26
CA ARG A 115 -20.17 0.16 11.02
C ARG A 115 -19.01 -0.70 11.49
N ARG A 116 -17.97 -0.81 10.66
CA ARG A 116 -16.78 -1.59 10.96
C ARG A 116 -15.92 -0.93 12.05
N LEU A 117 -15.74 0.39 11.98
CA LEU A 117 -15.10 1.17 13.05
C LEU A 117 -15.84 1.04 14.38
N ASP A 118 -17.17 0.85 14.36
CA ASP A 118 -17.98 0.70 15.58
C ASP A 118 -17.95 -0.70 16.21
N ARG A 119 -17.56 -1.72 15.45
CA ARG A 119 -17.74 -3.13 15.85
C ARG A 119 -16.44 -3.91 16.07
N SER A 120 -15.34 -3.48 15.46
CA SER A 120 -14.08 -4.24 15.51
C SER A 120 -12.87 -3.32 15.50
N ALA A 121 -11.71 -3.89 15.84
CA ALA A 121 -10.44 -3.21 15.65
C ALA A 121 -10.22 -2.95 14.16
N SER A 122 -10.20 -1.69 13.77
CA SER A 122 -10.23 -1.27 12.37
C SER A 122 -9.47 0.05 12.20
N VAL A 123 -9.08 0.35 10.97
CA VAL A 123 -8.41 1.60 10.62
C VAL A 123 -9.05 2.16 9.36
N GLN A 124 -9.31 3.46 9.36
CA GLN A 124 -9.70 4.24 8.21
C GLN A 124 -8.64 5.31 7.97
N TRP A 125 -8.29 5.54 6.71
CA TRP A 125 -7.38 6.62 6.34
C TRP A 125 -7.87 7.41 5.12
N ARG A 126 -7.33 8.62 5.03
CA ARG A 126 -7.46 9.55 3.91
C ARG A 126 -6.06 9.84 3.32
N PRO A 127 -5.95 10.57 2.20
CA PRO A 127 -4.67 10.76 1.51
C PRO A 127 -3.56 11.29 2.41
N GLU A 128 -3.87 12.22 3.32
CA GLU A 128 -2.90 12.85 4.24
C GLU A 128 -2.40 11.87 5.30
N GLY A 129 -3.27 10.95 5.75
CA GLY A 129 -2.90 9.88 6.68
C GLY A 129 -1.97 8.87 6.00
N LEU A 130 -2.34 8.42 4.80
CA LEU A 130 -1.53 7.47 4.03
C LEU A 130 -0.16 8.04 3.65
N ALA A 131 -0.11 9.30 3.19
CA ALA A 131 1.13 9.94 2.77
C ALA A 131 2.14 10.04 3.93
N ARG A 132 1.68 10.33 5.14
CA ARG A 132 2.53 10.39 6.34
C ARG A 132 3.09 9.02 6.73
N LEU A 133 2.32 7.95 6.55
CA LEU A 133 2.78 6.58 6.85
C LEU A 133 3.71 6.02 5.77
N SER A 134 3.39 6.27 4.50
CA SER A 134 4.08 5.65 3.36
C SER A 134 5.30 6.42 2.87
N GLY A 135 5.44 7.70 3.22
CA GLY A 135 6.56 8.54 2.84
C GLY A 135 6.80 8.53 1.32
N ALA A 136 8.00 8.13 0.91
CA ALA A 136 8.39 8.06 -0.50
C ALA A 136 7.56 7.08 -1.34
N LEU A 137 6.86 6.11 -0.72
CA LEU A 137 6.02 5.15 -1.44
C LEU A 137 4.60 5.68 -1.73
N SER A 138 4.22 6.84 -1.19
CA SER A 138 2.90 7.44 -1.40
C SER A 138 2.45 7.52 -2.87
N PRO A 139 3.31 7.85 -3.85
CA PRO A 139 2.93 7.86 -5.27
C PRO A 139 2.53 6.49 -5.84
N LEU A 140 3.00 5.38 -5.25
CA LEU A 140 2.65 4.01 -5.68
C LEU A 140 1.32 3.54 -5.07
N LEU A 141 0.87 4.18 -3.98
CA LEU A 141 -0.33 3.78 -3.24
C LEU A 141 -1.56 4.61 -3.63
N GLN A 142 -1.55 5.21 -4.82
CA GLN A 142 -2.59 6.15 -5.25
C GLN A 142 -3.94 5.46 -5.50
N GLN A 143 -3.94 4.15 -5.77
CA GLN A 143 -5.16 3.35 -5.84
C GLN A 143 -5.78 3.08 -4.47
N ALA A 144 -5.06 3.37 -3.38
CA ALA A 144 -5.48 3.13 -2.01
C ALA A 144 -5.44 4.40 -1.15
N ARG A 145 -5.59 5.58 -1.76
CA ARG A 145 -5.56 6.89 -1.07
C ARG A 145 -6.56 7.00 0.08
N HIS A 146 -7.74 6.43 -0.13
CA HIS A 146 -8.76 6.26 0.89
C HIS A 146 -8.85 4.78 1.20
N GLY A 147 -9.01 4.43 2.47
CA GLY A 147 -9.17 3.03 2.84
C GLY A 147 -9.80 2.82 4.20
N CYS A 148 -10.33 1.62 4.39
CA CYS A 148 -10.93 1.16 5.63
C CYS A 148 -10.72 -0.34 5.77
N LEU A 149 -9.94 -0.75 6.78
CA LEU A 149 -9.56 -2.14 7.02
C LEU A 149 -9.97 -2.58 8.42
N ALA A 150 -10.58 -3.74 8.54
CA ALA A 150 -10.67 -4.48 9.79
C ALA A 150 -9.38 -5.25 10.02
N LEU A 151 -8.96 -5.33 11.28
CA LEU A 151 -7.77 -6.03 11.75
C LEU A 151 -8.20 -7.20 12.63
N ARG A 152 -7.55 -8.35 12.46
CA ARG A 152 -7.71 -9.48 13.38
C ARG A 152 -6.40 -10.20 13.60
N MET A 153 -6.28 -10.81 14.78
CA MET A 153 -5.19 -11.71 15.11
C MET A 153 -5.61 -13.15 14.87
N ARG A 154 -4.80 -13.92 14.14
CA ARG A 154 -4.95 -15.38 13.98
C ARG A 154 -3.63 -16.05 14.34
N GLY A 155 -3.52 -16.51 15.59
CA GLY A 155 -2.25 -16.97 16.15
C GLY A 155 -1.18 -15.86 16.06
N ARG A 156 -0.14 -16.09 15.27
CA ARG A 156 0.96 -15.13 15.05
C ARG A 156 0.83 -14.32 13.76
N GLN A 157 -0.35 -14.31 13.15
CA GLN A 157 -0.60 -13.53 11.94
C GLN A 157 -1.54 -12.37 12.27
N LEU A 158 -1.09 -11.16 11.94
CA LEU A 158 -1.99 -10.02 11.84
C LEU A 158 -2.61 -10.05 10.46
N GLN A 159 -3.91 -10.25 10.39
CA GLN A 159 -4.67 -10.26 9.12
C GLN A 159 -5.49 -8.99 9.01
N TRP A 160 -5.68 -8.52 7.77
CA TRP A 160 -6.60 -7.43 7.47
C TRP A 160 -7.45 -7.70 6.24
N HIS A 161 -8.62 -7.10 6.27
CA HIS A 161 -9.60 -7.13 5.19
C HIS A 161 -10.31 -5.80 5.12
N GLY A 162 -10.60 -5.32 3.93
CA GLY A 162 -11.52 -4.20 3.74
C GLY A 162 -11.42 -3.59 2.38
N TRP A 163 -11.56 -2.27 2.32
CA TRP A 163 -11.75 -1.57 1.06
C TRP A 163 -10.77 -0.43 0.92
N VAL A 164 -10.40 -0.15 -0.32
CA VAL A 164 -9.51 0.95 -0.68
C VAL A 164 -9.94 1.58 -2.01
N GLY A 165 -9.58 2.84 -2.24
CA GLY A 165 -9.81 3.49 -3.53
C GLY A 165 -9.03 4.80 -3.68
N PRO A 166 -8.95 5.34 -4.91
CA PRO A 166 -8.33 6.62 -5.20
C PRO A 166 -9.22 7.82 -4.82
N ARG A 167 -10.52 7.57 -4.57
CA ARG A 167 -11.54 8.58 -4.24
C ARG A 167 -12.22 8.27 -2.92
N ASP A 168 -12.81 9.30 -2.34
CA ASP A 168 -13.55 9.22 -1.08
C ASP A 168 -14.69 8.19 -1.17
N PHE A 169 -14.91 7.45 -0.09
CA PHE A 169 -15.94 6.42 -0.03
C PHE A 169 -17.34 7.05 -0.12
N ALA A 170 -17.52 8.29 0.31
CA ALA A 170 -18.77 9.02 0.12
C ALA A 170 -19.16 9.19 -1.37
N ALA A 171 -18.19 9.13 -2.30
CA ALA A 171 -18.43 9.20 -3.73
C ALA A 171 -18.80 7.86 -4.38
N ALA A 172 -18.81 6.76 -3.60
CA ALA A 172 -19.18 5.44 -4.11
C ALA A 172 -20.65 5.42 -4.57
N PRO A 173 -20.95 4.81 -5.73
CA PRO A 173 -22.31 4.78 -6.24
C PRO A 173 -23.22 3.92 -5.34
N PRO A 174 -24.52 4.25 -5.22
CA PRO A 174 -25.47 3.46 -4.40
C PRO A 174 -25.62 2.01 -4.84
N SER A 175 -25.32 1.69 -6.10
CA SER A 175 -25.37 0.33 -6.66
C SER A 175 -24.17 -0.54 -6.28
N LEU A 176 -23.15 0.01 -5.61
CA LEU A 176 -21.96 -0.73 -5.24
C LEU A 176 -22.28 -1.76 -4.16
N VAL A 177 -22.11 -3.03 -4.49
CA VAL A 177 -22.30 -4.14 -3.54
C VAL A 177 -21.07 -4.27 -2.66
N VAL A 178 -21.21 -3.97 -1.37
CA VAL A 178 -20.15 -4.07 -0.38
C VAL A 178 -20.38 -5.32 0.47
N ARG A 179 -19.45 -6.27 0.43
CA ARG A 179 -19.48 -7.47 1.27
C ARG A 179 -18.61 -7.26 2.50
N ASP A 180 -19.23 -7.31 3.67
CA ASP A 180 -18.57 -7.17 4.97
C ASP A 180 -18.27 -8.54 5.60
N THR A 181 -17.63 -9.41 4.82
CA THR A 181 -17.20 -10.74 5.26
C THR A 181 -15.69 -10.82 5.22
N PHE A 182 -15.06 -11.03 6.37
CA PHE A 182 -13.61 -11.13 6.46
C PHE A 182 -13.13 -12.34 5.66
N SER A 183 -12.36 -12.09 4.62
CA SER A 183 -11.79 -13.10 3.74
C SER A 183 -10.28 -13.14 3.88
N ASP A 184 -9.69 -14.34 3.89
CA ASP A 184 -8.24 -14.50 3.88
C ASP A 184 -7.66 -13.98 2.55
N PRO A 185 -6.41 -13.47 2.54
CA PRO A 185 -5.75 -13.08 1.30
C PRO A 185 -5.58 -14.27 0.36
N GLU A 186 -5.62 -14.01 -0.94
CA GLU A 186 -5.38 -15.07 -1.93
C GLU A 186 -3.93 -15.54 -1.81
N LEU A 187 -3.76 -16.82 -1.44
CA LEU A 187 -2.47 -17.49 -1.41
C LEU A 187 -2.15 -18.02 -2.81
N ALA A 188 -1.69 -17.16 -3.71
CA ALA A 188 -1.10 -17.61 -4.95
C ALA A 188 0.35 -17.15 -4.98
N LEU A 189 1.20 -17.95 -4.35
CA LEU A 189 2.65 -18.00 -4.55
C LEU A 189 3.11 -19.19 -3.71
N SER A 190 3.09 -20.37 -4.33
CA SER A 190 4.02 -21.41 -3.90
C SER A 190 5.38 -20.72 -3.86
N SER A 191 6.00 -20.64 -2.69
CA SER A 191 7.42 -20.35 -2.61
C SER A 191 8.05 -21.23 -3.67
N VAL A 192 8.58 -20.63 -4.74
CA VAL A 192 9.46 -21.37 -5.62
C VAL A 192 10.68 -21.63 -4.77
N SER A 193 10.65 -22.71 -4.00
CA SER A 193 11.82 -23.52 -3.77
C SER A 193 12.31 -23.83 -5.17
N THR A 194 13.25 -23.03 -5.63
CA THR A 194 14.05 -23.28 -6.82
C THR A 194 14.88 -24.52 -6.53
N GLU A 195 14.23 -25.68 -6.57
CA GLU A 195 14.89 -26.93 -6.89
C GLU A 195 15.17 -26.91 -8.39
N SER A 196 16.16 -26.13 -8.78
CA SER A 196 16.86 -26.20 -10.06
C SER A 196 18.11 -25.36 -9.92
N GLY A 197 19.26 -25.98 -10.20
CA GLY A 197 20.58 -25.52 -9.77
C GLY A 197 20.94 -24.07 -10.13
N SER A 198 21.95 -23.58 -9.40
CA SER A 198 22.62 -22.28 -9.54
C SER A 198 21.87 -21.07 -8.93
N ASN A 199 22.23 -20.74 -7.67
CA ASN A 199 22.27 -19.38 -7.12
C ASN A 199 21.05 -18.44 -7.35
N SER A 200 19.82 -18.95 -7.40
CA SER A 200 18.64 -18.08 -7.47
C SER A 200 18.41 -17.38 -6.13
N LEU A 201 18.87 -16.14 -6.00
CA LEU A 201 18.60 -15.28 -4.85
C LEU A 201 17.09 -15.13 -4.67
N GLN A 202 16.59 -15.42 -3.46
CA GLN A 202 15.17 -15.23 -3.16
C GLN A 202 14.80 -13.74 -3.28
N PRO A 203 13.73 -13.39 -4.01
CA PRO A 203 13.33 -12.00 -4.17
C PRO A 203 12.82 -11.41 -2.86
N LEU A 204 13.21 -10.17 -2.58
CA LEU A 204 12.80 -9.39 -1.41
C LEU A 204 11.33 -8.95 -1.48
N LEU A 205 10.86 -8.68 -2.71
CA LEU A 205 9.50 -8.24 -3.03
C LEU A 205 9.12 -8.83 -4.38
N GLN A 206 7.88 -9.31 -4.47
CA GLN A 206 7.24 -9.73 -5.71
C GLN A 206 5.89 -9.04 -5.80
N ILE A 207 5.60 -8.43 -6.94
CA ILE A 207 4.29 -7.86 -7.24
C ILE A 207 3.85 -8.38 -8.59
N GLN A 208 2.61 -8.84 -8.65
CA GLN A 208 2.00 -9.20 -9.91
C GLN A 208 0.65 -8.53 -10.03
N GLY A 209 0.32 -8.05 -11.24
CA GLY A 209 -0.99 -7.48 -11.47
C GLY A 209 -1.47 -7.62 -12.90
N ARG A 210 -2.79 -7.44 -13.07
CA ARG A 210 -3.48 -7.47 -14.36
C ARG A 210 -3.15 -6.26 -15.24
N ASN A 211 -2.72 -5.15 -14.64
CA ASN A 211 -2.27 -3.95 -15.35
C ASN A 211 -1.26 -3.19 -14.47
N ILE A 212 -0.14 -2.73 -15.04
CA ILE A 212 0.88 -1.93 -14.31
C ILE A 212 0.36 -0.53 -13.93
N GLY A 213 -0.73 -0.09 -14.55
CA GLY A 213 -1.44 1.13 -14.22
C GLY A 213 -1.86 1.22 -12.75
N LEU A 214 -2.09 0.09 -12.08
CA LEU A 214 -2.31 0.04 -10.63
C LEU A 214 -1.17 0.65 -9.81
N LEU A 215 0.07 0.60 -10.30
CA LEU A 215 1.24 1.15 -9.61
C LEU A 215 1.72 2.46 -10.25
N MET A 216 1.69 2.55 -11.58
CA MET A 216 2.42 3.59 -12.31
C MET A 216 1.54 4.69 -12.89
N SER A 217 0.22 4.56 -12.90
CA SER A 217 -0.70 5.57 -13.47
C SER A 217 -0.43 6.96 -12.90
N ALA A 218 -0.30 7.08 -11.59
CA ALA A 218 -0.11 8.37 -10.93
C ALA A 218 1.29 8.99 -11.15
N LEU A 219 2.29 8.17 -11.49
CA LEU A 219 3.62 8.67 -11.86
C LEU A 219 3.60 9.15 -13.32
N ILE A 220 3.14 8.29 -14.24
CA ILE A 220 3.18 8.54 -15.68
C ILE A 220 2.20 9.64 -16.12
N SER A 221 1.13 9.88 -15.36
CA SER A 221 0.16 10.95 -15.62
C SER A 221 0.65 12.36 -15.27
N ARG A 222 1.71 12.50 -14.46
CA ARG A 222 2.25 13.82 -14.10
C ARG A 222 2.84 14.49 -15.32
N GLN A 223 2.48 15.75 -15.58
CA GLN A 223 2.92 16.48 -16.77
C GLN A 223 4.46 16.51 -16.92
N ILE A 224 5.17 16.70 -15.80
CA ILE A 224 6.64 16.71 -15.74
C ILE A 224 7.29 15.38 -16.15
N ILE A 225 6.58 14.26 -16.06
CA ILE A 225 7.03 12.95 -16.53
C ILE A 225 6.53 12.70 -17.96
N ARG A 226 5.24 12.99 -18.21
CA ARG A 226 4.56 12.72 -19.47
C ARG A 226 5.21 13.45 -20.67
N GLN A 227 5.58 14.71 -20.51
CA GLN A 227 6.17 15.51 -21.59
C GLN A 227 7.53 14.93 -22.05
N PRO A 228 8.51 14.68 -21.16
CA PRO A 228 9.75 14.00 -21.53
C PRO A 228 9.55 12.62 -22.14
N LEU A 229 8.63 11.80 -21.61
CA LEU A 229 8.32 10.48 -22.18
C LEU A 229 7.96 10.56 -23.67
N GLU A 230 7.16 11.56 -24.04
CA GLU A 230 6.75 11.76 -25.43
C GLU A 230 7.86 12.37 -26.28
N GLN A 231 8.45 13.47 -25.81
CA GLN A 231 9.36 14.30 -26.61
C GLN A 231 10.76 13.70 -26.73
N LEU A 232 11.24 13.01 -25.69
CA LEU A 232 12.61 12.49 -25.64
C LEU A 232 12.72 11.00 -25.91
N TYR A 233 11.65 10.25 -25.60
CA TYR A 233 11.65 8.78 -25.67
C TYR A 233 10.60 8.22 -26.63
N GLY A 234 9.82 9.07 -27.31
CA GLY A 234 8.82 8.63 -28.30
C GLY A 234 7.65 7.84 -27.70
N LEU A 235 7.47 7.85 -26.38
CA LEU A 235 6.36 7.19 -25.69
C LEU A 235 5.13 8.10 -25.69
N GLY A 236 4.45 8.11 -26.84
CA GLY A 236 3.22 8.85 -27.07
C GLY A 236 2.02 8.32 -26.26
N ARG A 237 0.88 9.01 -26.37
CA ARG A 237 -0.33 8.67 -25.61
C ARG A 237 -0.78 7.21 -25.80
N ARG A 238 -0.76 6.69 -27.03
CA ARG A 238 -1.20 5.32 -27.35
C ARG A 238 -0.32 4.27 -26.67
N GLN A 239 1.00 4.36 -26.86
CA GLN A 239 1.97 3.45 -26.25
C GLN A 239 1.90 3.49 -24.72
N ARG A 240 1.77 4.69 -24.13
CA ARG A 240 1.60 4.83 -22.67
C ARG A 240 0.35 4.13 -22.16
N THR A 241 -0.80 4.30 -22.83
CA THR A 241 -2.04 3.61 -22.44
C THR A 241 -1.87 2.09 -22.52
N GLN A 242 -1.28 1.58 -23.61
CA GLN A 242 -1.03 0.15 -23.80
C GLN A 242 -0.08 -0.40 -22.72
N LEU A 243 1.01 0.31 -22.40
CA LEU A 243 1.90 -0.06 -21.30
C LEU A 243 1.16 -0.10 -19.98
N LEU A 244 0.39 0.94 -19.64
CA LEU A 244 -0.37 1.00 -18.39
C LEU A 244 -1.41 -0.13 -18.25
N GLN A 245 -1.98 -0.60 -19.36
CA GLN A 245 -2.92 -1.72 -19.38
C GLN A 245 -2.24 -3.10 -19.35
N SER A 246 -0.93 -3.16 -19.55
CA SER A 246 -0.19 -4.43 -19.66
C SER A 246 -0.17 -5.19 -18.34
N PRO A 247 -0.55 -6.49 -18.31
CA PRO A 247 -0.24 -7.38 -17.21
C PRO A 247 1.26 -7.38 -16.91
N PHE A 248 1.61 -7.44 -15.63
CA PHE A 248 2.99 -7.30 -15.21
C PHE A 248 3.36 -8.21 -14.05
N GLN A 249 4.66 -8.49 -13.97
CA GLN A 249 5.32 -9.08 -12.81
C GLN A 249 6.57 -8.27 -12.49
N LEU A 250 6.72 -7.87 -11.23
CA LEU A 250 7.85 -7.10 -10.72
C LEU A 250 8.49 -7.86 -9.58
N MET A 251 9.82 -8.01 -9.62
CA MET A 251 10.61 -8.58 -8.54
C MET A 251 11.71 -7.61 -8.12
N LEU A 252 11.92 -7.50 -6.82
CA LEU A 252 13.09 -6.86 -6.21
C LEU A 252 14.01 -7.98 -5.76
N VAL A 253 15.19 -8.09 -6.37
CA VAL A 253 16.13 -9.18 -6.12
C VAL A 253 17.35 -8.61 -5.40
N PRO A 254 17.77 -9.20 -4.25
CA PRO A 254 18.95 -8.70 -3.56
C PRO A 254 20.17 -8.85 -4.46
N GLN A 255 21.12 -7.92 -4.39
CA GLN A 255 22.39 -8.03 -5.11
C GLN A 255 23.51 -8.27 -4.10
N THR A 256 24.39 -9.22 -4.41
CA THR A 256 25.66 -9.40 -3.69
C THR A 256 26.72 -8.53 -4.37
N PRO A 257 27.52 -7.80 -3.61
CA PRO A 257 27.81 -6.39 -3.88
C PRO A 257 28.73 -6.13 -5.08
N ALA A 258 28.44 -5.03 -5.80
CA ALA A 258 29.46 -4.17 -6.44
C ALA A 258 29.00 -2.71 -6.54
N PHE A 259 27.71 -2.43 -6.80
CA PHE A 259 27.19 -1.04 -6.88
C PHE A 259 25.73 -0.87 -6.42
N PHE A 260 24.85 -1.81 -6.74
CA PHE A 260 23.43 -1.76 -6.39
C PHE A 260 23.14 -2.62 -5.15
N GLN A 261 22.25 -2.14 -4.26
CA GLN A 261 21.81 -2.90 -3.07
C GLN A 261 20.76 -3.98 -3.44
N ALA A 262 19.98 -3.71 -4.48
CA ALA A 262 19.05 -4.64 -5.11
C ALA A 262 18.82 -4.24 -6.57
N GLY A 263 18.42 -5.22 -7.38
CA GLY A 263 17.99 -5.03 -8.76
C GLY A 263 16.48 -5.16 -8.87
N VAL A 264 15.89 -4.46 -9.83
CA VAL A 264 14.48 -4.58 -10.18
C VAL A 264 14.39 -5.36 -11.48
N GLN A 265 13.61 -6.44 -11.49
CA GLN A 265 13.21 -7.09 -12.73
C GLN A 265 11.71 -6.87 -12.96
N LEU A 266 11.37 -6.47 -14.17
CA LEU A 266 10.00 -6.23 -14.60
C LEU A 266 9.73 -7.04 -15.87
N GLN A 267 8.63 -7.78 -15.89
CA GLN A 267 8.11 -8.41 -17.09
C GLN A 267 6.74 -7.83 -17.41
N LEU A 268 6.57 -7.36 -18.63
CA LEU A 268 5.34 -6.77 -19.15
C LEU A 268 4.84 -7.61 -20.33
N LYS A 269 3.54 -7.85 -20.37
CA LYS A 269 2.87 -8.48 -21.51
C LYS A 269 2.02 -7.43 -22.24
N PRO A 270 2.63 -6.56 -23.07
CA PRO A 270 1.86 -5.57 -23.82
C PRO A 270 0.96 -6.25 -24.85
N GLU A 271 -0.23 -5.67 -25.05
CA GLU A 271 -1.12 -6.10 -26.14
C GLU A 271 -0.60 -5.68 -27.51
N ALA A 272 0.23 -4.63 -27.56
CA ALA A 272 0.79 -4.12 -28.79
C ALA A 272 1.97 -4.98 -29.28
N GLU A 273 2.14 -5.03 -30.59
CA GLU A 273 3.26 -5.72 -31.22
C GLU A 273 4.60 -5.13 -30.80
N GLN A 274 5.62 -5.97 -30.69
CA GLN A 274 7.00 -5.56 -30.36
C GLN A 274 7.48 -4.37 -31.21
N GLN A 275 7.13 -4.36 -32.51
CA GLN A 275 7.51 -3.31 -33.46
C GLN A 275 7.00 -1.93 -33.04
N SER A 276 5.85 -1.85 -32.35
CA SER A 276 5.26 -0.60 -31.88
C SER A 276 6.10 0.12 -30.81
N PHE A 277 7.00 -0.60 -30.13
CA PHE A 277 7.90 -0.07 -29.11
C PHE A 277 9.34 0.13 -29.60
N GLN A 278 9.69 -0.38 -30.78
CA GLN A 278 11.08 -0.39 -31.26
C GLN A 278 11.66 1.03 -31.33
N ALA A 279 10.93 1.97 -31.94
CA ALA A 279 11.36 3.36 -32.02
C ALA A 279 11.60 4.01 -30.65
N SER A 280 10.78 3.66 -29.64
CA SER A 280 10.98 4.15 -28.27
C SER A 280 12.21 3.53 -27.62
N LEU A 281 12.45 2.23 -27.81
CA LEU A 281 13.65 1.54 -27.30
C LEU A 281 14.93 2.07 -27.97
N ASP A 282 14.88 2.39 -29.26
CA ASP A 282 15.99 3.00 -29.99
C ASP A 282 16.28 4.42 -29.48
N ALA A 283 15.24 5.21 -29.22
CA ALA A 283 15.36 6.54 -28.61
C ALA A 283 15.98 6.48 -27.20
N ILE A 284 15.51 5.55 -26.36
CA ILE A 284 16.11 5.28 -25.03
C ILE A 284 17.59 4.90 -25.18
N SER A 285 17.92 4.02 -26.13
CA SER A 285 19.29 3.61 -26.41
C SER A 285 20.19 4.75 -26.87
N GLY A 286 19.64 5.70 -27.64
CA GLY A 286 20.33 6.94 -28.02
C GLY A 286 20.66 7.79 -26.80
N ARG A 287 19.68 8.03 -25.93
CA ARG A 287 19.85 8.84 -24.71
C ARG A 287 20.82 8.23 -23.71
N LEU A 288 20.81 6.91 -23.54
CA LEU A 288 21.77 6.23 -22.67
C LEU A 288 23.21 6.41 -23.20
N ARG A 289 23.41 6.32 -24.51
CA ARG A 289 24.72 6.62 -25.14
C ARG A 289 25.13 8.07 -24.96
N ASP A 290 24.21 9.02 -25.13
CA ASP A 290 24.47 10.46 -24.88
C ASP A 290 24.92 10.72 -23.43
N GLN A 291 24.47 9.89 -22.48
CA GLN A 291 24.84 9.94 -21.06
C GLN A 291 26.13 9.16 -20.74
N GLY A 292 26.78 8.57 -21.74
CA GLY A 292 28.03 7.82 -21.58
C GLY A 292 27.87 6.33 -21.24
N HIS A 293 26.64 5.80 -21.20
CA HIS A 293 26.43 4.36 -21.02
C HIS A 293 26.86 3.57 -22.25
N GLN A 294 27.48 2.41 -22.02
CA GLN A 294 27.95 1.52 -23.08
C GLN A 294 27.00 0.34 -23.22
N SER A 295 26.62 0.05 -24.46
CA SER A 295 25.84 -1.14 -24.80
C SER A 295 26.76 -2.35 -24.96
N MET A 296 26.38 -3.47 -24.37
CA MET A 296 27.08 -4.74 -24.58
C MET A 296 26.27 -5.63 -25.53
N PRO A 297 26.90 -6.22 -26.56
CA PRO A 297 26.22 -7.19 -27.41
C PRO A 297 25.93 -8.47 -26.62
N ALA A 298 24.65 -8.75 -26.41
CA ALA A 298 24.16 -10.01 -25.87
C ALA A 298 22.84 -10.38 -26.56
N THR A 299 22.26 -11.52 -26.20
CA THR A 299 20.88 -11.87 -26.58
C THR A 299 19.84 -10.88 -26.04
N ALA A 300 20.25 -10.07 -25.06
CA ALA A 300 19.53 -8.92 -24.51
C ALA A 300 20.27 -7.61 -24.84
N VAL A 301 19.55 -6.49 -24.83
CA VAL A 301 20.18 -5.17 -24.83
C VAL A 301 20.62 -4.86 -23.40
N LEU A 302 21.92 -4.87 -23.15
CA LEU A 302 22.50 -4.61 -21.83
C LEU A 302 23.25 -3.28 -21.81
N TRP A 303 23.10 -2.55 -20.71
CA TRP A 303 23.75 -1.27 -20.48
C TRP A 303 24.64 -1.36 -19.26
N THR A 304 25.83 -0.78 -19.37
CA THR A 304 26.79 -0.65 -18.28
C THR A 304 26.91 0.80 -17.84
N ASP A 305 27.18 1.01 -16.55
CA ASP A 305 27.39 2.35 -16.00
C ASP A 305 28.87 2.74 -16.12
N PRO A 306 29.20 3.86 -16.80
CA PRO A 306 30.59 4.30 -16.99
C PRO A 306 31.29 4.70 -15.69
N LEU A 307 30.54 4.99 -14.62
CA LEU A 307 31.07 5.37 -13.32
C LEU A 307 31.46 4.16 -12.46
N THR A 308 31.10 2.95 -12.90
CA THR A 308 31.40 1.71 -12.18
C THR A 308 32.70 1.11 -12.71
N GLN A 309 33.64 0.80 -11.81
CA GLN A 309 34.81 0.00 -12.19
C GLN A 309 34.31 -1.39 -12.60
N GLU A 310 34.72 -1.87 -13.77
CA GLU A 310 34.38 -3.20 -14.33
C GLU A 310 32.98 -3.40 -14.92
N GLY A 311 32.48 -2.49 -15.77
CA GLY A 311 31.37 -2.82 -16.68
C GLY A 311 30.13 -3.38 -15.99
N THR A 312 29.82 -2.88 -14.79
CA THR A 312 28.69 -3.37 -14.00
C THR A 312 27.40 -3.10 -14.79
N VAL A 313 26.56 -4.12 -14.93
CA VAL A 313 25.29 -3.99 -15.64
C VAL A 313 24.36 -3.05 -14.86
N ALA A 314 24.13 -1.86 -15.43
CA ALA A 314 23.20 -0.88 -14.93
C ALA A 314 21.74 -1.28 -15.20
N GLY A 315 21.52 -2.06 -16.26
CA GLY A 315 20.19 -2.52 -16.64
C GLY A 315 20.16 -3.04 -18.07
N GLY A 316 18.95 -3.27 -18.56
CA GLY A 316 18.74 -3.73 -19.92
C GLY A 316 17.31 -4.18 -20.18
N TRP A 317 17.05 -4.60 -21.40
CA TRP A 317 15.77 -5.19 -21.79
C TRP A 317 15.95 -6.27 -22.86
N GLN A 318 14.98 -7.19 -22.91
CA GLN A 318 14.86 -8.17 -23.99
C GLN A 318 13.40 -8.56 -24.21
N TRP A 319 13.10 -8.99 -25.43
CA TRP A 319 11.82 -9.58 -25.78
C TRP A 319 11.93 -11.10 -25.67
N LEU A 320 11.10 -11.69 -24.82
CA LEU A 320 10.96 -13.13 -24.66
C LEU A 320 9.76 -13.60 -25.49
N GLN A 321 9.94 -14.69 -26.24
CA GLN A 321 8.86 -15.32 -26.99
C GLN A 321 8.18 -16.37 -26.12
N LEU A 322 6.86 -16.24 -25.95
CA LEU A 322 6.04 -17.25 -25.26
C LEU A 322 5.54 -18.31 -26.25
N PRO A 323 5.27 -19.55 -25.81
CA PRO A 323 4.72 -20.60 -26.66
C PRO A 323 3.40 -20.23 -27.36
N SER A 324 2.64 -19.28 -26.79
CA SER A 324 1.40 -18.74 -27.36
C SER A 324 1.61 -17.73 -28.50
N ASN A 325 2.84 -17.58 -29.02
CA ASN A 325 3.24 -16.56 -30.00
C ASN A 325 3.02 -15.12 -29.49
N GLN A 326 3.01 -14.94 -28.18
CA GLN A 326 2.90 -13.64 -27.51
C GLN A 326 4.28 -13.19 -27.04
N ALA A 327 4.59 -11.92 -27.23
CA ALA A 327 5.84 -11.33 -26.79
C ALA A 327 5.74 -10.82 -25.35
N LEU A 328 6.80 -11.04 -24.57
CA LEU A 328 6.93 -10.55 -23.20
C LEU A 328 8.17 -9.66 -23.12
N LEU A 329 7.99 -8.39 -22.72
CA LEU A 329 9.10 -7.47 -22.52
C LEU A 329 9.67 -7.67 -21.12
N SER A 330 10.89 -8.17 -21.02
CA SER A 330 11.64 -8.25 -19.76
C SER A 330 12.63 -7.10 -19.65
N ILE A 331 12.60 -6.40 -18.52
CA ILE A 331 13.44 -5.25 -18.19
C ILE A 331 14.17 -5.55 -16.88
N GLY A 332 15.45 -5.18 -16.81
CA GLY A 332 16.27 -5.21 -15.60
C GLY A 332 16.82 -3.82 -15.29
N LEU A 333 16.82 -3.42 -14.02
CA LEU A 333 17.45 -2.20 -13.50
C LEU A 333 18.36 -2.58 -12.33
N GLY A 334 19.61 -2.13 -12.34
CA GLY A 334 20.65 -2.57 -11.41
C GLY A 334 21.06 -4.03 -11.58
N MET A 335 20.60 -4.68 -12.65
CA MET A 335 20.88 -6.06 -13.04
C MET A 335 20.41 -6.33 -14.49
N ALA A 336 20.84 -7.44 -15.08
CA ALA A 336 20.35 -7.87 -16.39
C ALA A 336 18.86 -8.26 -16.38
N PRO A 337 18.13 -8.07 -17.51
CA PRO A 337 16.77 -8.58 -17.65
C PRO A 337 16.73 -10.10 -17.54
N ALA A 338 15.62 -10.63 -17.04
CA ALA A 338 15.46 -12.07 -16.89
C ALA A 338 15.33 -12.77 -18.24
N GLN A 339 16.11 -13.82 -18.47
CA GLN A 339 16.16 -14.57 -19.74
C GLN A 339 14.99 -15.53 -19.93
N GLN A 340 14.21 -15.77 -18.87
CA GLN A 340 13.07 -16.67 -18.90
C GLN A 340 11.83 -15.94 -18.34
N PRO A 341 10.64 -16.25 -18.86
CA PRO A 341 9.40 -15.80 -18.24
C PRO A 341 9.36 -16.23 -16.77
N PHE A 342 8.94 -15.32 -15.90
CA PHE A 342 8.65 -15.67 -14.53
C PHE A 342 7.49 -16.66 -14.49
N PRO A 343 7.43 -17.52 -13.47
CA PRO A 343 6.33 -18.46 -13.32
C PRO A 343 4.96 -17.75 -13.43
N PRO A 344 3.95 -18.36 -14.06
CA PRO A 344 2.60 -17.81 -14.09
C PRO A 344 1.99 -17.91 -12.70
N LEU A 345 1.70 -16.76 -12.09
CA LEU A 345 1.37 -16.67 -10.66
C LEU A 345 -0.08 -16.23 -10.36
N LEU A 346 -0.78 -15.55 -11.28
CA LEU A 346 -2.21 -15.26 -11.11
C LEU A 346 -2.97 -16.43 -11.72
N PRO A 347 -3.81 -17.15 -10.95
CA PRO A 347 -4.78 -18.05 -11.56
C PRO A 347 -5.62 -17.19 -12.52
N GLU A 348 -5.61 -17.51 -13.82
CA GLU A 348 -6.51 -16.85 -14.77
C GLU A 348 -7.98 -16.94 -14.33
N LYS A 349 -8.27 -17.91 -13.45
CA LYS A 349 -9.59 -18.26 -12.96
C LYS A 349 -10.05 -17.56 -11.68
N THR A 350 -9.22 -16.80 -10.95
CA THR A 350 -9.69 -16.12 -9.72
C THR A 350 -10.45 -14.85 -10.10
N PRO A 351 -11.80 -14.82 -10.02
CA PRO A 351 -12.57 -13.70 -10.51
C PRO A 351 -12.30 -12.46 -9.66
N GLY A 352 -12.10 -11.33 -10.32
CA GLY A 352 -11.88 -10.05 -9.64
C GLY A 352 -10.47 -9.83 -9.08
N LEU A 353 -9.58 -10.83 -9.05
CA LEU A 353 -8.22 -10.63 -8.57
C LEU A 353 -7.40 -9.74 -9.52
N ARG A 354 -6.91 -8.61 -9.00
CA ARG A 354 -6.21 -7.55 -9.76
C ARG A 354 -4.72 -7.50 -9.49
N LEU A 355 -4.31 -7.72 -8.24
CA LEU A 355 -2.91 -7.63 -7.82
C LEU A 355 -2.62 -8.55 -6.64
N ILE A 356 -1.44 -9.17 -6.64
CA ILE A 356 -0.86 -9.85 -5.49
C ILE A 356 0.50 -9.23 -5.21
N LEU A 357 0.83 -9.07 -3.93
CA LEU A 357 2.15 -8.68 -3.45
C LEU A 357 2.60 -9.65 -2.36
N LEU A 358 3.84 -10.11 -2.50
CA LEU A 358 4.59 -10.79 -1.46
C LEU A 358 5.87 -10.04 -1.15
N ALA A 359 6.22 -9.94 0.11
CA ALA A 359 7.49 -9.36 0.52
C ALA A 359 8.04 -10.06 1.76
N ASP A 360 9.36 -9.95 1.94
CA ASP A 360 10.05 -10.17 3.21
C ASP A 360 10.53 -8.82 3.75
N PRO A 361 9.69 -8.12 4.55
CA PRO A 361 10.05 -6.82 5.11
C PRO A 361 11.36 -6.82 5.89
N ALA A 362 11.65 -7.87 6.65
CA ALA A 362 12.88 -7.98 7.42
C ALA A 362 14.12 -8.01 6.51
N GLN A 363 14.06 -8.72 5.39
CA GLN A 363 15.15 -8.71 4.40
C GLN A 363 15.25 -7.38 3.68
N ILE A 364 14.13 -6.74 3.29
CA ILE A 364 14.15 -5.40 2.68
C ILE A 364 14.86 -4.39 3.63
N VAL A 365 14.60 -4.47 4.94
CA VAL A 365 15.28 -3.65 5.96
C VAL A 365 16.77 -4.00 6.06
N ARG A 366 17.14 -5.29 6.06
CA ARG A 366 18.55 -5.72 6.08
C ARG A 366 19.33 -5.19 4.87
N HIS A 367 18.68 -5.10 3.72
CA HIS A 367 19.22 -4.50 2.50
C HIS A 367 19.13 -2.96 2.46
N LYS A 368 18.67 -2.30 3.54
CA LYS A 368 18.51 -0.84 3.64
C LYS A 368 17.57 -0.21 2.61
N LEU A 369 16.64 -0.99 2.07
CA LEU A 369 15.68 -0.57 1.04
C LEU A 369 14.34 -0.09 1.62
N LEU A 370 14.11 -0.31 2.92
CA LEU A 370 12.96 0.20 3.66
C LEU A 370 13.45 1.24 4.67
N SER A 371 12.84 2.42 4.69
CA SER A 371 13.19 3.49 5.63
C SER A 371 12.92 3.08 7.09
N GLY A 372 13.63 3.69 8.02
CA GLY A 372 13.45 3.46 9.47
C GLY A 372 12.10 3.94 10.03
N SER A 373 11.34 4.72 9.26
CA SER A 373 10.03 5.27 9.66
C SER A 373 8.91 4.23 9.73
N TRP A 374 9.10 3.05 9.14
CA TRP A 374 8.10 1.99 9.17
C TRP A 374 7.98 1.36 10.57
N PRO A 375 6.76 0.94 10.98
CA PRO A 375 6.53 0.34 12.29
C PRO A 375 7.46 -0.86 12.55
N ARG A 376 7.93 -1.00 13.80
CA ARG A 376 8.84 -2.09 14.21
C ARG A 376 8.29 -3.47 13.83
N VAL A 377 6.99 -3.69 14.04
CA VAL A 377 6.31 -4.95 13.69
C VAL A 377 6.52 -5.29 12.22
N LEU A 378 6.29 -4.33 11.30
CA LEU A 378 6.51 -4.54 9.87
C LEU A 378 7.99 -4.84 9.60
N ARG A 379 8.91 -4.03 10.14
CA ARG A 379 10.36 -4.17 9.92
C ARG A 379 10.95 -5.50 10.40
N GLN A 380 10.29 -6.18 11.33
CA GLN A 380 10.73 -7.46 11.90
C GLN A 380 9.98 -8.67 11.34
N SER A 381 9.00 -8.44 10.46
CA SER A 381 8.19 -9.52 9.89
C SER A 381 8.91 -10.19 8.72
N SER A 382 8.86 -11.51 8.67
CA SER A 382 9.47 -12.30 7.58
C SER A 382 8.56 -12.44 6.36
N THR A 383 7.24 -12.27 6.52
CA THR A 383 6.30 -12.35 5.40
C THR A 383 5.21 -11.30 5.51
N LEU A 384 5.03 -10.58 4.40
CA LEU A 384 3.89 -9.70 4.12
C LEU A 384 3.21 -10.21 2.86
N GLN A 385 1.90 -10.40 2.92
CA GLN A 385 1.09 -10.80 1.77
C GLN A 385 -0.09 -9.86 1.62
N LEU A 386 -0.37 -9.45 0.38
CA LEU A 386 -1.45 -8.56 0.03
C LEU A 386 -2.11 -9.04 -1.26
N SER A 387 -3.43 -8.95 -1.33
CA SER A 387 -4.18 -9.16 -2.57
C SER A 387 -5.24 -8.07 -2.74
N LEU A 388 -5.33 -7.54 -3.96
CA LEU A 388 -6.30 -6.53 -4.36
C LEU A 388 -7.32 -7.17 -5.30
N HIS A 389 -8.61 -7.01 -5.00
CA HIS A 389 -9.72 -7.54 -5.77
C HIS A 389 -10.66 -6.43 -6.22
N THR A 390 -11.32 -6.59 -7.35
CA THR A 390 -12.36 -5.67 -7.82
C THR A 390 -13.55 -5.68 -6.88
N LEU A 391 -14.07 -4.50 -6.56
CA LEU A 391 -15.31 -4.36 -5.81
C LEU A 391 -16.49 -4.14 -6.79
N GLY A 392 -17.48 -5.05 -6.79
CA GLY A 392 -18.65 -4.97 -7.67
C GLY A 392 -18.48 -5.62 -9.05
N THR A 393 -19.50 -5.50 -9.92
CA THR A 393 -19.63 -6.29 -11.17
C THR A 393 -19.77 -5.48 -12.47
N ALA A 394 -19.66 -4.15 -12.45
CA ALA A 394 -19.83 -3.34 -13.67
C ALA A 394 -18.85 -2.14 -13.74
N GLY A 395 -18.09 -2.04 -14.84
CA GLY A 395 -17.16 -0.94 -15.13
C GLY A 395 -15.74 -1.13 -14.60
N GLU A 396 -14.83 -0.20 -14.91
CA GLU A 396 -13.52 -0.11 -14.27
C GLU A 396 -13.74 0.26 -12.79
N PRO A 397 -13.49 -0.66 -11.85
CA PRO A 397 -13.82 -0.40 -10.45
C PRO A 397 -12.80 0.60 -9.89
N GLU A 398 -13.28 1.79 -9.52
CA GLU A 398 -12.45 2.78 -8.81
C GLU A 398 -12.11 2.28 -7.39
N TRP A 399 -12.98 1.49 -6.76
CA TRP A 399 -12.74 0.91 -5.43
C TRP A 399 -12.41 -0.58 -5.51
N PHE A 400 -11.62 -1.03 -4.55
CA PHE A 400 -11.10 -2.38 -4.47
C PHE A 400 -11.32 -2.96 -3.08
N GLU A 401 -11.40 -4.27 -3.02
CA GLU A 401 -11.25 -5.02 -1.79
C GLU A 401 -9.76 -5.33 -1.58
N LEU A 402 -9.22 -4.95 -0.41
CA LEU A 402 -7.85 -5.22 -0.01
C LEU A 402 -7.84 -6.26 1.11
N ARG A 403 -7.07 -7.33 0.88
CA ARG A 403 -6.86 -8.40 1.87
C ARG A 403 -5.37 -8.55 2.12
N GLY A 404 -4.99 -8.92 3.33
CA GLY A 404 -3.60 -9.21 3.59
C GLY A 404 -3.32 -9.84 4.94
N GLN A 405 -2.06 -10.24 5.10
CA GLN A 405 -1.56 -10.79 6.34
C GLN A 405 -0.07 -10.50 6.52
N LEU A 406 0.32 -10.36 7.78
CA LEU A 406 1.67 -10.12 8.23
C LEU A 406 2.04 -11.14 9.31
N SER A 407 3.16 -11.85 9.12
CA SER A 407 3.67 -12.76 10.14
C SER A 407 4.41 -11.98 11.22
N LEU A 408 3.91 -12.06 12.46
CA LEU A 408 4.49 -11.35 13.58
C LEU A 408 5.77 -12.03 14.10
N PRO A 409 6.78 -11.23 14.48
CA PRO A 409 8.03 -11.75 15.04
C PRO A 409 7.78 -12.54 16.33
N VAL A 410 8.67 -13.48 16.66
CA VAL A 410 8.62 -14.20 17.94
C VAL A 410 8.91 -13.18 19.05
N ALA A 411 8.09 -13.16 20.11
CA ALA A 411 8.41 -12.38 21.30
C ALA A 411 9.76 -12.87 21.87
N GLY A 412 10.78 -12.00 21.87
CA GLY A 412 12.13 -12.31 22.39
C GLY A 412 13.28 -12.15 21.39
N ALA A 413 13.02 -11.87 20.11
CA ALA A 413 14.08 -11.42 19.18
C ALA A 413 14.29 -9.91 19.33
N SER A 414 14.96 -9.52 20.41
CA SER A 414 15.55 -8.19 20.62
C SER A 414 16.99 -8.18 20.17
#